data_AF-A0A9D8HSJ2-F1
#
_entry.id   AF-A0A9D8HSJ2-F1
#
_cell.length_a   1.000
_cell.length_b   1.000
_cell.length_c   1.000
_cell.angle_alpha   90.00
_cell.angle_beta   90.00
_cell.angle_gamma   90.00
#
_symmetry.space_group_name_H-M   'P 1'
#
loop_
_entity.id
_entity.type
_entity.pdbx_description
1 polymer ?
#
loop_
_entity_poly.entity_id
_entity_poly.type
_entity_poly.pdbx_seq_one_letter_code
_entity_poly.pdbx_strand_id
1 'polypeptide(L)'
;MDSRPFFSIIWRLCKKDCGSGALGDLGSHIIDLGRFLCGEFKSVMAVSTTFIKERYNEAEGKKQMVDVDDAVASVVEFENGAIGTIEASRFCPGRKNYNTIEINGEKGSIWWDLENMNNLWVYWREEEPAETRGFHCISVTESFHPYYDRW
;
A
#
# COMPACT_ATOMS: atom_id res chain seq x y z
N MET A 1 19.74 18.53 22.94
CA MET A 1 18.44 17.98 22.50
C MET A 1 18.65 16.52 22.23
N ASP A 2 17.98 15.67 22.99
CA ASP A 2 18.16 14.23 22.96
C ASP A 2 17.89 13.68 21.54
N SER A 3 18.92 13.13 20.90
CA SER A 3 18.88 12.61 19.53
C SER A 3 18.28 11.21 19.41
N ARG A 4 17.69 10.69 20.49
CA ARG A 4 17.16 9.32 20.63
C ARG A 4 15.67 9.08 20.30
N PRO A 5 14.85 9.98 19.70
CA PRO A 5 13.44 9.67 19.49
C PRO A 5 13.16 8.79 18.25
N PHE A 6 14.19 8.42 17.48
CA PHE A 6 14.05 7.64 16.26
C PHE A 6 14.88 6.37 16.31
N PHE A 7 14.27 5.26 15.90
CA PHE A 7 14.92 3.96 15.75
C PHE A 7 16.27 4.09 14.99
N SER A 8 17.29 3.37 15.49
CA SER A 8 18.65 3.34 14.92
C SER A 8 18.63 3.01 13.43
N ILE A 9 19.62 3.49 12.68
CA ILE A 9 19.75 3.10 11.28
C ILE A 9 19.95 1.59 11.16
N ILE A 10 19.33 0.99 10.13
CA ILE A 10 19.44 -0.43 9.76
C ILE A 10 19.58 -0.54 8.25
N TRP A 11 19.87 -1.75 7.75
CA TRP A 11 20.06 -2.01 6.30
C TRP A 11 18.89 -1.55 5.42
N ARG A 12 17.64 -1.57 5.91
CA ARG A 12 16.45 -1.08 5.18
C ARG A 12 16.40 0.44 4.95
N LEU A 13 17.35 1.16 5.52
CA LEU A 13 17.52 2.60 5.40
C LEU A 13 18.80 2.96 4.63
N CYS A 14 19.47 1.95 4.05
CA CYS A 14 20.72 2.06 3.32
C CYS A 14 20.52 1.57 1.88
N LYS A 15 20.52 2.48 0.91
CA LYS A 15 20.26 2.19 -0.51
C LYS A 15 21.16 1.12 -1.09
N LYS A 16 22.43 1.08 -0.67
CA LYS A 16 23.39 0.06 -1.10
C LYS A 16 22.94 -1.37 -0.77
N ASP A 17 22.15 -1.55 0.29
CA ASP A 17 21.74 -2.86 0.81
C ASP A 17 20.30 -3.20 0.39
N CYS A 18 19.38 -2.22 0.38
CA CYS A 18 17.96 -2.44 0.09
C CYS A 18 17.45 -1.85 -1.25
N GLY A 19 18.26 -1.05 -1.95
CA GLY A 19 17.91 -0.41 -3.23
C GLY A 19 16.95 0.78 -3.12
N SER A 20 15.90 0.68 -2.29
CA SER A 20 14.92 1.73 -2.01
C SER A 20 14.28 1.55 -0.62
N GLY A 21 13.44 2.49 -0.21
CA GLY A 21 12.82 2.48 1.11
C GLY A 21 11.38 2.00 1.05
N ALA A 22 10.43 2.88 1.34
CA ALA A 22 9.01 2.54 1.34
C ALA A 22 8.52 2.03 -0.03
N LEU A 23 9.05 2.54 -1.14
CA LEU A 23 8.73 2.10 -2.49
C LEU A 23 8.99 0.60 -2.69
N GLY A 24 10.18 0.11 -2.36
CA GLY A 24 10.53 -1.30 -2.55
C GLY A 24 9.94 -2.22 -1.49
N ASP A 25 9.87 -1.75 -0.24
CA ASP A 25 9.44 -2.54 0.91
C ASP A 25 7.91 -2.70 0.99
N LEU A 26 7.17 -1.63 0.70
CA LEU A 26 5.70 -1.59 0.81
C LEU A 26 5.04 -1.34 -0.55
N GLY A 27 5.59 -0.40 -1.33
CA GLY A 27 5.05 -0.02 -2.65
C GLY A 27 5.02 -1.18 -3.64
N SER A 28 6.01 -2.08 -3.62
CA SER A 28 6.07 -3.26 -4.48
C SER A 28 4.85 -4.16 -4.33
N HIS A 29 4.32 -4.32 -3.11
CA HIS A 29 3.15 -5.15 -2.85
C HIS A 29 1.87 -4.55 -3.45
N ILE A 30 1.64 -3.24 -3.29
CA ILE A 30 0.45 -2.59 -3.87
C ILE A 30 0.57 -2.43 -5.40
N ILE A 31 1.79 -2.28 -5.93
CA ILE A 31 2.07 -2.32 -7.37
C ILE A 31 1.72 -3.71 -7.94
N ASP A 32 2.13 -4.78 -7.27
CA ASP A 32 1.81 -6.15 -7.69
C ASP A 32 0.31 -6.43 -7.65
N LEU A 33 -0.38 -6.03 -6.56
CA LEU A 33 -1.84 -6.12 -6.48
C LEU A 33 -2.54 -5.33 -7.59
N GLY A 34 -2.07 -4.11 -7.86
CA GLY A 34 -2.56 -3.29 -8.97
C GLY A 34 -2.42 -4.00 -10.32
N ARG A 35 -1.27 -4.63 -10.57
CA ARG A 35 -1.04 -5.42 -11.80
C ARG A 35 -1.96 -6.64 -11.88
N PHE A 36 -2.08 -7.37 -10.79
CA PHE A 36 -2.90 -8.57 -10.71
C PHE A 36 -4.39 -8.28 -10.93
N LEU A 37 -4.91 -7.20 -10.36
CA LEU A 37 -6.35 -6.89 -10.37
C LEU A 37 -6.79 -5.97 -11.50
N CYS A 38 -5.94 -5.02 -11.91
CA CYS A 38 -6.28 -3.97 -12.87
C CYS A 38 -5.53 -4.09 -14.21
N GLY A 39 -4.49 -4.94 -14.30
CA GLY A 39 -3.66 -5.10 -15.50
C GLY A 39 -2.37 -4.27 -15.47
N GLU A 40 -1.65 -4.24 -16.59
CA GLU A 40 -0.32 -3.60 -16.64
C GLU A 40 -0.37 -2.07 -16.65
N PHE A 41 0.66 -1.46 -16.07
CA PHE A 41 0.83 0.00 -16.07
C PHE A 41 1.39 0.49 -17.40
N LYS A 42 0.79 1.56 -17.93
CA LYS A 42 1.23 2.28 -19.13
C LYS A 42 2.15 3.45 -18.77
N SER A 43 1.80 4.24 -17.75
CA SER A 43 2.60 5.39 -17.34
C SER A 43 2.45 5.71 -15.86
N VAL A 44 3.46 6.35 -15.27
CA VAL A 44 3.53 6.71 -13.84
C VAL A 44 4.12 8.11 -13.69
N MET A 45 3.52 8.91 -12.81
CA MET A 45 4.11 10.12 -12.26
C MET A 45 4.16 9.98 -10.74
N ALA A 46 5.35 10.15 -10.15
CA ALA A 46 5.55 9.91 -8.72
C ALA A 46 6.35 11.02 -8.04
N VAL A 47 6.09 11.19 -6.74
CA VAL A 47 6.90 11.97 -5.81
C VAL A 47 7.30 11.06 -4.65
N SER A 48 8.56 11.15 -4.23
CA SER A 48 9.06 10.44 -3.06
C SER A 48 9.78 11.41 -2.12
N THR A 49 9.82 11.09 -0.84
CA THR A 49 10.46 11.94 0.17
C THR A 49 11.13 11.13 1.26
N THR A 50 12.17 11.70 1.87
CA THR A 50 12.83 11.21 3.07
C THR A 50 12.62 12.26 4.16
N PHE A 51 11.79 11.95 5.15
CA PHE A 51 11.46 12.87 6.23
C PHE A 51 12.60 12.94 7.25
N ILE A 52 13.20 11.80 7.58
CA ILE A 52 14.31 11.70 8.54
C ILE A 52 15.60 11.39 7.80
N LYS A 53 16.33 12.44 7.45
CA LYS A 53 17.53 12.38 6.60
C LYS A 53 18.76 11.80 7.30
N GLU A 54 18.78 11.79 8.64
CA GLU A 54 19.88 11.24 9.42
C GLU A 54 19.36 10.48 10.64
N ARG A 55 19.98 9.34 10.92
CA ARG A 55 19.70 8.52 12.11
C ARG A 55 20.99 8.13 12.79
N TYR A 56 20.90 7.87 14.09
CA TYR A 56 22.04 7.36 14.84
C TYR A 56 22.30 5.90 14.43
N ASN A 57 23.56 5.54 14.25
CA ASN A 57 24.03 4.18 14.06
C ASN A 57 24.65 3.72 15.39
N GLU A 58 23.94 2.87 16.12
CA GLU A 58 24.42 2.36 17.42
C GLU A 58 25.72 1.55 17.28
N ALA A 59 25.91 0.83 16.18
CA ALA A 59 27.12 0.02 15.96
C ALA A 59 28.36 0.88 15.68
N GLU A 60 28.21 2.00 14.98
CA GLU A 60 29.32 2.91 14.65
C GLU A 60 29.43 4.11 15.61
N GLY A 61 28.47 4.27 16.52
CA GLY A 61 28.46 5.34 17.53
C GLY A 61 28.27 6.75 16.95
N LYS A 62 27.82 6.90 15.71
CA LYS A 62 27.69 8.19 15.00
C LYS A 62 26.40 8.28 14.19
N LYS A 63 26.05 9.49 13.75
CA LYS A 63 24.95 9.68 12.79
C LYS A 63 25.35 9.19 11.39
N GLN A 64 24.38 8.65 10.67
CA GLN A 64 24.50 8.23 9.29
C GLN A 64 23.29 8.74 8.50
N MET A 65 23.54 9.11 7.24
CA MET A 65 22.50 9.56 6.32
C MET A 65 21.57 8.41 5.95
N VAL A 66 20.27 8.70 5.88
CA VAL A 66 19.26 7.85 5.25
C VAL A 66 19.17 8.26 3.79
N ASP A 67 19.47 7.35 2.87
CA ASP A 67 19.57 7.60 1.42
C ASP A 67 18.49 6.88 0.61
N VAL A 68 17.39 6.54 1.29
CA VAL A 68 16.17 5.94 0.72
C VAL A 68 14.93 6.75 1.07
N ASP A 69 13.85 6.51 0.33
CA ASP A 69 12.54 7.12 0.55
C ASP A 69 11.83 6.59 1.81
N ASP A 70 11.24 7.48 2.58
CA ASP A 70 10.34 7.15 3.70
C ASP A 70 8.89 7.02 3.25
N ALA A 71 8.54 7.69 2.14
CA ALA A 71 7.23 7.65 1.52
C ALA A 71 7.31 7.93 0.00
N VAL A 72 6.36 7.36 -0.72
CA VAL A 72 6.12 7.59 -2.15
C VAL A 72 4.62 7.74 -2.39
N ALA A 73 4.25 8.66 -3.26
CA ALA A 73 2.90 8.82 -3.79
C ALA A 73 2.98 8.97 -5.31
N SER A 74 2.05 8.35 -6.03
CA SER A 74 2.05 8.35 -7.49
C SER A 74 0.64 8.34 -8.07
N VAL A 75 0.54 8.90 -9.28
CA VAL A 75 -0.61 8.74 -10.17
C VAL A 75 -0.18 7.84 -11.32
N VAL A 76 -1.04 6.90 -11.70
CA VAL A 76 -0.75 5.87 -12.69
C VAL A 76 -1.86 5.80 -13.75
N GLU A 77 -1.46 5.45 -14.97
CA GLU A 77 -2.35 5.05 -16.06
C GLU A 77 -2.09 3.58 -16.38
N PHE A 78 -3.16 2.80 -16.52
CA PHE A 78 -3.10 1.40 -16.95
C PHE A 78 -3.26 1.27 -18.46
N GLU A 79 -2.74 0.20 -19.06
CA GLU A 79 -2.84 -0.08 -20.51
C GLU A 79 -4.30 -0.18 -20.99
N ASN A 80 -5.22 -0.55 -20.11
CA ASN A 80 -6.67 -0.62 -20.41
C ASN A 80 -7.41 0.72 -20.28
N GLY A 81 -6.71 1.81 -19.98
CA GLY A 81 -7.28 3.15 -19.83
C GLY A 81 -7.79 3.50 -18.43
N ALA A 82 -7.69 2.58 -17.46
CA ALA A 82 -7.94 2.92 -16.06
C ALA A 82 -6.87 3.88 -15.52
N ILE A 83 -7.25 4.70 -14.53
CA ILE A 83 -6.33 5.55 -13.78
C ILE A 83 -6.34 5.13 -12.32
N GLY A 84 -5.25 5.41 -11.60
CA GLY A 84 -5.16 5.11 -10.19
C GLY A 84 -4.19 6.00 -9.44
N THR A 85 -4.21 5.82 -8.12
CA THR A 85 -3.24 6.42 -7.19
C THR A 85 -2.61 5.32 -6.35
N ILE A 86 -1.30 5.37 -6.18
CA ILE A 86 -0.57 4.44 -5.32
C ILE A 86 0.23 5.25 -4.30
N GLU A 87 0.08 4.90 -3.03
CA GLU A 87 0.82 5.49 -1.92
C GLU A 87 1.44 4.38 -1.07
N ALA A 88 2.68 4.58 -0.64
CA ALA A 88 3.34 3.74 0.34
C ALA A 88 4.19 4.60 1.28
N SER A 89 4.03 4.41 2.59
CA SER A 89 4.69 5.25 3.60
C SER A 89 4.96 4.48 4.89
N ARG A 90 6.13 4.71 5.47
CA ARG A 90 6.51 4.24 6.82
C ARG A 90 6.10 5.23 7.92
N PHE A 91 5.50 6.37 7.54
CA PHE A 91 5.20 7.51 8.40
C PHE A 91 3.69 7.76 8.51
N CYS A 92 2.93 6.68 8.73
CA CYS A 92 1.48 6.73 8.95
C CYS A 92 1.14 6.24 10.38
N PRO A 93 1.31 7.08 11.42
CA PRO A 93 0.98 6.70 12.79
C PRO A 93 -0.44 6.17 12.92
N GLY A 94 -0.59 5.03 13.61
CA GLY A 94 -1.87 4.32 13.74
C GLY A 94 -2.00 3.13 12.80
N ARG A 95 -1.40 3.19 11.60
CA ARG A 95 -1.37 2.05 10.66
C ARG A 95 -0.25 1.07 11.02
N LYS A 96 -0.56 -0.22 11.01
CA LYS A 96 0.38 -1.30 11.32
C LYS A 96 0.78 -2.05 10.07
N ASN A 97 -0.22 -2.49 9.29
CA ASN A 97 -0.02 -3.19 8.02
C ASN A 97 -1.19 -2.91 7.07
N TYR A 98 -1.54 -1.63 6.94
CA TYR A 98 -2.72 -1.15 6.21
C TYR A 98 -2.49 -1.09 4.70
N ASN A 99 -2.26 -2.25 4.10
CA ASN A 99 -2.28 -2.40 2.64
C ASN A 99 -3.74 -2.44 2.18
N THR A 100 -4.13 -1.50 1.33
CA THR A 100 -5.53 -1.35 0.91
C THR A 100 -5.65 -1.21 -0.59
N ILE A 101 -6.82 -1.61 -1.10
CA ILE A 101 -7.17 -1.39 -2.50
C ILE A 101 -8.63 -0.99 -2.61
N GLU A 102 -8.91 -0.06 -3.51
CA GLU A 102 -10.25 0.28 -3.95
C GLU A 102 -10.28 0.26 -5.47
N ILE A 103 -11.23 -0.47 -6.05
CA ILE A 103 -11.42 -0.55 -7.50
C ILE A 103 -12.85 -0.17 -7.82
N ASN A 104 -13.00 0.78 -8.73
CA ASN A 104 -14.28 1.33 -9.14
C ASN A 104 -14.49 1.06 -10.63
N GLY A 105 -15.55 0.33 -10.96
CA GLY A 105 -15.92 -0.03 -12.32
C GLY A 105 -17.35 0.38 -12.68
N GLU A 106 -17.75 0.13 -13.92
CA GLU A 106 -19.05 0.57 -14.42
C GLU A 106 -20.26 -0.06 -13.71
N LYS A 107 -20.08 -1.27 -13.13
CA LYS A 107 -21.13 -2.10 -12.50
C LYS A 107 -21.10 -2.10 -10.97
N GLY A 108 -20.06 -1.51 -10.37
CA GLY A 108 -19.85 -1.63 -8.95
C GLY A 108 -18.44 -1.28 -8.53
N SER A 109 -18.20 -1.42 -7.23
CA SER A 109 -16.93 -1.08 -6.59
C SER A 109 -16.57 -2.15 -5.57
N ILE A 110 -15.28 -2.34 -5.36
CA ILE A 110 -14.76 -3.15 -4.26
C ILE A 110 -13.74 -2.34 -3.46
N TRP A 111 -13.73 -2.56 -2.15
CA TRP A 111 -12.72 -2.04 -1.24
C TRP A 111 -12.28 -3.12 -0.26
N TRP A 112 -10.98 -3.18 0.02
CA TRP A 112 -10.38 -4.14 0.92
C TRP A 112 -9.21 -3.54 1.68
N ASP A 113 -9.01 -3.98 2.92
CA ASP A 113 -7.86 -3.66 3.74
C ASP A 113 -7.29 -4.88 4.47
N LEU A 114 -5.97 -5.00 4.49
CA LEU A 114 -5.27 -6.12 5.08
C LEU A 114 -5.42 -6.20 6.61
N GLU A 115 -5.70 -5.09 7.29
CA GLU A 115 -5.96 -5.09 8.74
C GLU A 115 -7.32 -5.74 9.07
N ASN A 116 -8.22 -5.84 8.08
CA ASN A 116 -9.48 -6.57 8.11
C ASN A 116 -9.57 -7.65 7.00
N MET A 117 -8.49 -8.39 6.81
CA MET A 117 -8.22 -9.29 5.68
C MET A 117 -9.37 -10.21 5.23
N ASN A 118 -10.19 -10.70 6.18
CA ASN A 118 -11.26 -11.66 5.91
C ASN A 118 -12.56 -11.01 5.39
N ASN A 119 -12.63 -9.69 5.31
CA ASN A 119 -13.82 -8.96 4.88
C ASN A 119 -13.54 -8.20 3.59
N LEU A 120 -14.41 -8.38 2.61
CA LEU A 120 -14.40 -7.63 1.35
C LEU A 120 -15.63 -6.72 1.31
N TRP A 121 -15.42 -5.45 1.01
CA TRP A 121 -16.51 -4.51 0.80
C TRP A 121 -16.89 -4.50 -0.67
N VAL A 122 -18.15 -4.76 -0.97
CA VAL A 122 -18.65 -4.84 -2.35
C VAL A 122 -19.88 -3.96 -2.52
N TYR A 123 -19.87 -3.15 -3.56
CA TYR A 123 -21.01 -2.34 -4.00
C TYR A 123 -21.45 -2.79 -5.39
N TRP A 124 -22.74 -3.01 -5.57
CA TRP A 124 -23.35 -3.29 -6.87
C TRP A 124 -24.25 -2.13 -7.30
N ARG A 125 -24.02 -1.60 -8.51
CA ARG A 125 -24.73 -0.42 -9.01
C ARG A 125 -26.23 -0.65 -9.22
N GLU A 126 -26.59 -1.86 -9.61
CA GLU A 126 -27.95 -2.27 -10.01
C GLU A 126 -28.67 -3.08 -8.92
N GLU A 127 -28.14 -3.09 -7.70
CA GLU A 127 -28.80 -3.76 -6.58
C GLU A 127 -30.15 -3.11 -6.24
N GLU A 128 -31.14 -3.89 -5.82
CA GLU A 128 -32.44 -3.39 -5.34
C GLU A 128 -32.71 -3.86 -3.90
N PRO A 129 -33.42 -3.05 -3.08
CA PRO A 129 -34.04 -1.78 -3.43
C PRO A 129 -33.05 -0.60 -3.43
N ALA A 130 -33.32 0.41 -4.27
CA ALA A 130 -32.48 1.60 -4.43
C ALA A 130 -32.11 2.30 -3.11
N GLU A 131 -33.01 2.29 -2.14
CA GLU A 131 -32.90 2.94 -0.85
C GLU A 131 -31.83 2.33 0.06
N THR A 132 -31.45 1.08 -0.18
CA THR A 132 -30.43 0.36 0.62
C THR A 132 -29.16 0.07 -0.15
N ARG A 133 -29.01 0.60 -1.37
CA ARG A 133 -27.77 0.46 -2.16
C ARG A 133 -26.60 1.09 -1.40
N GLY A 134 -25.56 0.31 -1.19
CA GLY A 134 -24.36 0.73 -0.48
C GLY A 134 -23.31 -0.37 -0.49
N PHE A 135 -22.18 -0.14 0.18
CA PHE A 135 -21.20 -1.19 0.36
C PHE A 135 -21.70 -2.24 1.34
N HIS A 136 -21.60 -3.50 0.92
CA HIS A 136 -21.82 -4.68 1.75
C HIS A 136 -20.49 -5.19 2.27
N CYS A 137 -20.40 -5.44 3.56
CA CYS A 137 -19.26 -6.12 4.16
C CYS A 137 -19.48 -7.63 4.09
N ILE A 138 -18.70 -8.31 3.24
CA ILE A 138 -18.83 -9.75 2.98
C ILE A 138 -17.65 -10.47 3.63
N SER A 139 -17.94 -11.41 4.53
CA SER A 139 -16.91 -12.32 5.05
C SER A 139 -16.51 -13.31 3.97
N VAL A 140 -15.28 -13.23 3.47
CA VAL A 140 -14.76 -14.07 2.38
C VAL A 140 -14.07 -15.34 2.91
N THR A 141 -14.71 -16.01 3.87
CA THR A 141 -14.15 -17.15 4.63
C THR A 141 -14.89 -18.47 4.41
N GLU A 142 -15.90 -18.50 3.55
CA GLU A 142 -16.66 -19.71 3.22
C GLU A 142 -15.96 -20.60 2.18
N SER A 143 -16.25 -21.90 2.26
CA SER A 143 -15.64 -22.95 1.39
C SER A 143 -15.85 -22.78 -0.12
N PHE A 144 -16.85 -22.00 -0.52
CA PHE A 144 -17.14 -21.71 -1.92
C PHE A 144 -16.44 -20.44 -2.43
N HIS A 145 -15.78 -19.66 -1.56
CA HIS A 145 -15.03 -18.49 -2.01
C HIS A 145 -13.76 -18.91 -2.75
N PRO A 146 -13.34 -18.13 -3.77
CA PRO A 146 -12.07 -18.35 -4.45
C PRO A 146 -10.90 -18.42 -3.45
N TYR A 147 -9.95 -19.31 -3.72
CA TYR A 147 -8.73 -19.50 -2.94
C TYR A 147 -8.94 -20.01 -1.49
N TYR A 148 -10.14 -20.43 -1.10
CA TYR A 148 -10.36 -21.06 0.22
C TYR A 148 -9.48 -22.30 0.43
N ASP A 149 -9.18 -23.03 -0.64
CA ASP A 149 -8.27 -24.19 -0.63
C ASP A 149 -6.81 -23.84 -0.29
N ARG A 150 -6.47 -22.55 -0.23
CA ARG A 150 -5.13 -22.03 0.12
C ARG A 150 -5.02 -21.52 1.55
N TRP A 151 -6.11 -21.55 2.30
CA TRP A 151 -6.19 -21.05 3.67
C TRP A 151 -5.58 -22.02 4.68
#